data_AF-A0A954I6N7-F1
#
_entry.id   AF-A0A954I6N7-F1
#
_cell.length_a   1.000
_cell.length_b   1.000
_cell.length_c   1.000
_cell.angle_alpha   90.00
_cell.angle_beta   90.00
_cell.angle_gamma   90.00
#
_symmetry.space_group_name_H-M   'P 1'
#
loop_
_entity.id
_entity.type
_entity.pdbx_description
1 polymer ?
#
loop_
_entity_poly.entity_id
_entity_poly.type
_entity_poly.pdbx_seq_one_letter_code
_entity_poly.pdbx_strand_id
1 'polypeptide(L)'
;MTKWHPIARRVVAAFFKRQLFALTVLVVCLPTPGVLGAEVVPPFVAAVERFAPHGDLPAQDAGRLLVTELSCTACHQTSEPQLAPKRGPLLNAVGSRLSADWIRRFLAQPEETKPGTTMPAIIAGLPPAEQPDAVNALTAFLTSLQQPFPELKASGALPVPAEFWAKGDADHGRKLFHQVGCVSCHEPEADYEVVQVKQSPLDELLETLEPDELAELGLTSAARRVASVPLPNTAEKYSAIALTYFLFDPIAVRPAARMPHLGLSAVEAADVAAYLRRRDRGARVESPDSGTVTDLSNRDELIAKGRSLFTSLGCANCHAVDGVAPRTDYPTYEKVQAATAAACRGV
;
A
#
# COMPACT_ATOMS: atom_id res chain seq x y z
N MET A 1 -90.47 -45.32 -6.09
CA MET A 1 -90.85 -44.52 -4.90
C MET A 1 -90.52 -45.32 -3.63
N THR A 2 -90.37 -44.64 -2.48
CA THR A 2 -89.97 -45.18 -1.14
C THR A 2 -88.47 -45.52 -0.97
N LYS A 3 -87.97 -45.36 0.28
CA LYS A 3 -86.54 -45.29 0.67
C LYS A 3 -86.11 -46.48 1.55
N TRP A 4 -84.89 -46.99 1.32
CA TRP A 4 -84.05 -47.84 2.20
C TRP A 4 -82.57 -47.62 1.80
N HIS A 5 -81.52 -47.86 2.58
CA HIS A 5 -81.24 -47.73 4.03
C HIS A 5 -79.67 -47.79 4.20
N PRO A 6 -79.01 -47.16 5.18
CA PRO A 6 -77.55 -47.05 5.16
C PRO A 6 -76.81 -48.26 5.77
N ILE A 7 -75.52 -48.38 5.45
CA ILE A 7 -74.49 -49.29 6.04
C ILE A 7 -74.58 -50.78 5.65
N ALA A 8 -73.83 -51.16 4.61
CA ALA A 8 -73.15 -52.46 4.50
C ALA A 8 -71.81 -52.24 3.74
N ARG A 9 -70.71 -51.92 4.44
CA ARG A 9 -69.71 -52.87 4.96
C ARG A 9 -69.10 -53.82 3.90
N ARG A 10 -67.82 -53.56 3.60
CA ARG A 10 -66.74 -54.56 3.53
C ARG A 10 -66.97 -55.81 2.63
N VAL A 11 -66.79 -55.71 1.31
CA VAL A 11 -65.94 -56.66 0.50
C VAL A 11 -65.52 -55.97 -0.81
N VAL A 12 -64.42 -55.20 -0.77
CA VAL A 12 -63.42 -55.13 -1.87
C VAL A 12 -62.04 -55.01 -1.21
N ALA A 13 -61.72 -56.01 -0.38
CA ALA A 13 -60.32 -56.29 -0.05
C ALA A 13 -59.68 -56.99 -1.27
N ALA A 14 -58.39 -56.76 -1.47
CA ALA A 14 -57.63 -57.08 -2.70
C ALA A 14 -58.08 -56.28 -3.94
N PHE A 15 -57.31 -55.24 -4.28
CA PHE A 15 -56.54 -55.18 -5.55
C PHE A 15 -55.70 -53.89 -5.67
N PHE A 16 -56.04 -52.81 -4.95
CA PHE A 16 -55.31 -51.53 -4.99
C PHE A 16 -54.27 -51.36 -3.87
N LYS A 17 -53.44 -52.38 -3.63
CA LYS A 17 -52.32 -52.35 -2.66
C LYS A 17 -50.95 -52.43 -3.34
N ARG A 18 -50.83 -51.89 -4.57
CA ARG A 18 -49.63 -51.99 -5.41
C ARG A 18 -49.36 -50.75 -6.29
N GLN A 19 -49.78 -49.57 -5.84
CA GLN A 19 -49.41 -48.26 -6.40
C GLN A 19 -49.04 -47.24 -5.30
N LEU A 20 -48.27 -47.70 -4.30
CA LEU A 20 -47.24 -46.86 -3.68
C LEU A 20 -45.93 -47.13 -4.44
N PHE A 21 -45.03 -46.14 -4.50
CA PHE A 21 -43.81 -46.08 -5.32
C PHE A 21 -44.01 -45.87 -6.82
N ALA A 22 -44.21 -44.60 -7.22
CA ALA A 22 -43.56 -43.96 -8.38
C ALA A 22 -44.06 -42.51 -8.55
N LEU A 23 -43.81 -41.66 -7.54
CA LEU A 23 -43.99 -40.20 -7.67
C LEU A 23 -42.71 -39.52 -7.21
N THR A 24 -41.66 -39.77 -7.99
CA THR A 24 -40.36 -39.13 -7.87
C THR A 24 -40.53 -37.65 -8.18
N VAL A 25 -40.75 -36.84 -7.14
CA VAL A 25 -40.61 -35.39 -7.27
C VAL A 25 -39.12 -35.14 -7.52
N LEU A 26 -38.77 -34.94 -8.78
CA LEU A 26 -37.44 -34.49 -9.19
C LEU A 26 -37.31 -33.02 -8.79
N VAL A 27 -37.11 -32.76 -7.49
CA VAL A 27 -36.52 -31.51 -7.03
C VAL A 27 -35.11 -31.51 -7.59
N VAL A 28 -34.94 -30.86 -8.74
CA VAL A 28 -33.62 -30.50 -9.23
C VAL A 28 -33.06 -29.52 -8.20
N CYS A 29 -32.23 -30.02 -7.28
CA CYS A 29 -31.29 -29.21 -6.56
C CYS A 29 -30.32 -28.63 -7.60
N LEU A 30 -30.75 -27.55 -8.26
CA LEU A 30 -29.83 -26.63 -8.88
C LEU A 30 -28.86 -26.24 -7.77
N PRO A 31 -27.55 -26.50 -7.92
CA PRO A 31 -26.60 -25.95 -6.98
C PRO A 31 -26.82 -24.43 -7.02
N THR A 32 -27.14 -23.84 -5.87
CA THR A 32 -26.96 -22.40 -5.70
C THR A 32 -25.57 -22.11 -6.22
N PRO A 33 -25.41 -21.19 -7.20
CA PRO A 33 -24.08 -20.88 -7.70
C PRO A 33 -23.27 -20.48 -6.47
N GLY A 34 -22.30 -21.32 -6.12
CA GLY A 34 -21.40 -21.03 -5.03
C GLY A 34 -20.83 -19.67 -5.34
N VAL A 35 -20.93 -18.74 -4.38
CA VAL A 35 -20.11 -17.53 -4.45
C VAL A 35 -18.68 -18.07 -4.53
N LEU A 36 -18.12 -18.05 -5.74
CA LEU A 36 -16.71 -18.35 -5.96
C LEU A 36 -16.02 -17.38 -5.02
N GLY A 37 -15.40 -17.92 -3.98
CA GLY A 37 -14.77 -17.11 -2.95
C GLY A 37 -13.84 -16.16 -3.67
N ALA A 38 -14.10 -14.86 -3.56
CA ALA A 38 -13.31 -13.86 -4.24
C ALA A 38 -11.85 -14.15 -3.90
N GLU A 39 -11.04 -14.37 -4.94
CA GLU A 39 -9.65 -14.77 -4.78
C GLU A 39 -9.00 -13.79 -3.82
N VAL A 40 -8.57 -14.29 -2.65
CA VAL A 40 -8.04 -13.43 -1.60
C VAL A 40 -6.63 -13.06 -2.01
N VAL A 41 -6.53 -12.07 -2.90
CA VAL A 41 -5.26 -11.49 -3.32
C VAL A 41 -4.58 -10.94 -2.06
N PRO A 42 -3.46 -11.51 -1.61
CA PRO A 42 -2.78 -11.03 -0.42
C PRO A 42 -2.26 -9.61 -0.67
N PRO A 43 -2.12 -8.78 0.37
CA PRO A 43 -1.56 -7.44 0.21
C PRO A 43 -0.13 -7.54 -0.33
N PHE A 44 0.16 -6.81 -1.41
CA PHE A 44 1.47 -6.83 -2.06
C PHE A 44 2.56 -6.26 -1.14
N VAL A 45 3.32 -7.13 -0.48
CA VAL A 45 4.45 -6.74 0.38
C VAL A 45 5.75 -6.96 -0.39
N ALA A 46 6.19 -5.93 -1.14
CA ALA A 46 7.22 -6.06 -2.19
C ALA A 46 8.53 -6.81 -1.83
N ALA A 47 8.96 -6.86 -0.56
CA ALA A 47 10.10 -7.68 -0.16
C ALA A 47 9.72 -9.16 0.01
N VAL A 48 8.57 -9.45 0.64
CA VAL A 48 8.03 -10.80 0.76
C VAL A 48 7.76 -11.37 -0.63
N GLU A 49 7.09 -10.62 -1.51
CA GLU A 49 6.86 -11.02 -2.90
C GLU A 49 8.15 -11.33 -3.67
N ARG A 50 9.25 -10.62 -3.35
CA ARG A 50 10.57 -10.82 -3.96
C ARG A 50 11.32 -12.06 -3.44
N PHE A 51 11.05 -12.54 -2.22
CA PHE A 51 11.89 -13.56 -1.57
C PHE A 51 11.16 -14.75 -0.93
N ALA A 52 9.83 -14.74 -0.80
CA ALA A 52 9.08 -15.80 -0.12
C ALA A 52 8.34 -16.80 -1.05
N PRO A 53 7.70 -16.41 -2.17
CA PRO A 53 6.85 -17.32 -2.95
C PRO A 53 7.53 -18.53 -3.60
N HIS A 54 8.87 -18.58 -3.66
CA HIS A 54 9.62 -19.58 -4.43
C HIS A 54 10.54 -20.47 -3.58
N GLY A 55 10.45 -20.37 -2.24
CA GLY A 55 11.32 -21.14 -1.34
C GLY A 55 12.76 -20.61 -1.21
N ASP A 56 13.07 -19.45 -1.80
CA ASP A 56 14.37 -18.75 -1.63
C ASP A 56 14.67 -18.44 -0.14
N LEU A 57 13.63 -18.36 0.69
CA LEU A 57 13.73 -18.20 2.14
C LEU A 57 13.07 -19.37 2.88
N PRO A 58 13.67 -19.87 3.98
CA PRO A 58 12.98 -20.72 4.95
C PRO A 58 11.68 -20.04 5.42
N ALA A 59 10.62 -20.83 5.65
CA ALA A 59 9.31 -20.30 6.03
C ALA A 59 9.34 -19.42 7.30
N GLN A 60 10.28 -19.69 8.23
CA GLN A 60 10.51 -18.84 9.40
C GLN A 60 11.00 -17.44 9.00
N ASP A 61 11.95 -17.33 8.06
CA ASP A 61 12.55 -16.07 7.64
C ASP A 61 11.60 -15.27 6.73
N ALA A 62 10.82 -15.95 5.89
CA ALA A 62 9.69 -15.34 5.19
C ALA A 62 8.68 -14.74 6.18
N GLY A 63 8.36 -15.46 7.27
CA GLY A 63 7.52 -14.95 8.36
C GLY A 63 8.12 -13.76 9.10
N ARG A 64 9.43 -13.78 9.40
CA ARG A 64 10.14 -12.63 10.00
C ARG A 64 10.11 -11.41 9.09
N LEU A 65 10.35 -11.60 7.78
CA LEU A 65 10.32 -10.53 6.78
C LEU A 65 8.92 -9.89 6.67
N LEU A 66 7.85 -10.70 6.70
CA LEU A 66 6.48 -10.20 6.71
C LEU A 66 6.18 -9.36 7.97
N VAL A 67 6.59 -9.85 9.15
CA VAL A 67 6.40 -9.15 10.43
C VAL A 67 7.13 -7.81 10.49
N THR A 68 8.34 -7.72 9.92
CA THR A 68 9.10 -6.46 9.89
C THR A 68 8.58 -5.48 8.84
N GLU A 69 8.22 -5.95 7.63
CA GLU A 69 7.70 -5.11 6.54
C GLU A 69 6.30 -4.54 6.80
N LEU A 70 5.45 -5.30 7.49
CA LEU A 70 4.14 -4.85 7.99
C LEU A 70 4.23 -4.17 9.38
N SER A 71 5.43 -4.03 9.92
CA SER A 71 5.72 -3.28 11.15
C SER A 71 4.91 -3.71 12.38
N CYS A 72 4.53 -4.99 12.49
CA CYS A 72 3.63 -5.47 13.56
C CYS A 72 4.18 -5.15 14.96
N THR A 73 5.51 -5.18 15.09
CA THR A 73 6.27 -4.91 16.31
C THR A 73 6.43 -3.42 16.65
N ALA A 74 5.96 -2.49 15.81
CA ALA A 74 5.88 -1.07 16.13
C ALA A 74 4.90 -0.80 17.28
N CYS A 75 3.81 -1.56 17.31
CA CYS A 75 2.85 -1.57 18.41
C CYS A 75 3.12 -2.74 19.35
N HIS A 76 3.23 -3.96 18.82
CA HIS A 76 3.44 -5.17 19.62
C HIS A 76 4.93 -5.36 19.92
N GLN A 77 5.44 -4.60 20.89
CA GLN A 77 6.87 -4.61 21.24
C GLN A 77 7.37 -6.03 21.58
N THR A 78 8.62 -6.29 21.22
CA THR A 78 9.36 -7.53 21.46
C THR A 78 10.81 -7.22 21.77
N SER A 79 11.51 -8.13 22.45
CA SER A 79 12.96 -8.05 22.69
C SER A 79 13.81 -8.55 21.51
N GLU A 80 13.21 -9.20 20.51
CA GLU A 80 13.88 -9.83 19.36
C GLU A 80 14.36 -8.77 18.34
N PRO A 81 15.67 -8.46 18.22
CA PRO A 81 16.16 -7.36 17.38
C PRO A 81 15.93 -7.59 15.88
N GLN A 82 15.92 -8.85 15.45
CA GLN A 82 15.63 -9.30 14.10
C GLN A 82 14.14 -9.16 13.69
N LEU A 83 13.29 -8.74 14.63
CA LEU A 83 11.90 -8.34 14.38
C LEU A 83 11.72 -6.81 14.48
N ALA A 84 12.78 -6.02 14.34
CA ALA A 84 12.70 -4.56 14.33
C ALA A 84 11.70 -4.06 13.25
N PRO A 85 10.71 -3.22 13.62
CA PRO A 85 9.68 -2.79 12.69
C PRO A 85 10.23 -1.80 11.67
N LYS A 86 9.81 -1.95 10.41
CA LYS A 86 10.03 -0.94 9.37
C LYS A 86 9.36 0.37 9.79
N ARG A 87 10.12 1.46 9.87
CA ARG A 87 9.60 2.77 10.28
C ARG A 87 8.87 3.45 9.11
N GLY A 88 7.85 4.23 9.44
CA GLY A 88 7.17 5.08 8.47
C GLY A 88 8.04 6.28 8.05
N PRO A 89 7.66 6.99 6.97
CA PRO A 89 8.23 8.29 6.62
C PRO A 89 8.28 9.24 7.82
N LEU A 90 9.36 10.03 7.93
CA LEU A 90 9.44 11.12 8.91
C LEU A 90 8.35 12.15 8.58
N LEU A 91 7.61 12.62 9.60
CA LEU A 91 6.49 13.56 9.42
C LEU A 91 6.79 14.97 9.94
N ASN A 92 7.97 15.18 10.54
CA ASN A 92 8.55 16.53 10.68
C ASN A 92 8.54 17.25 9.31
N ALA A 93 8.07 18.50 9.26
CA ALA A 93 7.90 19.26 8.03
C ALA A 93 6.93 18.67 6.97
N VAL A 94 6.04 17.72 7.31
CA VAL A 94 5.14 17.11 6.30
C VAL A 94 4.19 18.12 5.67
N GLY A 95 3.73 19.13 6.41
CA GLY A 95 2.86 20.20 5.92
C GLY A 95 3.51 21.10 4.86
N SER A 96 4.85 21.13 4.77
CA SER A 96 5.58 21.78 3.67
C SER A 96 5.77 20.87 2.46
N ARG A 97 5.66 19.55 2.64
CA ARG A 97 6.08 18.53 1.64
C ARG A 97 4.92 17.89 0.90
N LEU A 98 3.75 17.78 1.50
CA LEU A 98 2.59 17.08 0.92
C LEU A 98 1.37 18.00 0.82
N SER A 99 0.56 17.82 -0.24
CA SER A 99 -0.74 18.46 -0.35
C SER A 99 -1.69 18.04 0.77
N ALA A 100 -2.43 18.99 1.36
CA ALA A 100 -3.44 18.72 2.36
C ALA A 100 -4.57 17.81 1.82
N ASP A 101 -4.99 17.98 0.56
CA ASP A 101 -5.97 17.10 -0.09
C ASP A 101 -5.43 15.68 -0.31
N TRP A 102 -4.13 15.54 -0.57
CA TRP A 102 -3.49 14.23 -0.66
C TRP A 102 -3.40 13.56 0.72
N ILE A 103 -3.04 14.30 1.78
CA ILE A 103 -3.06 13.81 3.16
C ILE A 103 -4.47 13.34 3.54
N ARG A 104 -5.50 14.16 3.27
CA ARG A 104 -6.91 13.85 3.60
C ARG A 104 -7.37 12.53 2.95
N ARG A 105 -7.15 12.39 1.63
CA ARG A 105 -7.49 11.16 0.89
C ARG A 105 -6.69 9.96 1.37
N PHE A 106 -5.38 10.11 1.56
CA PHE A 106 -4.52 9.01 1.99
C PHE A 106 -4.82 8.52 3.41
N LEU A 107 -5.25 9.39 4.33
CA LEU A 107 -5.70 8.98 5.66
C LEU A 107 -7.03 8.23 5.61
N ALA A 108 -7.96 8.66 4.76
CA ALA A 108 -9.25 7.99 4.60
C ALA A 108 -9.12 6.63 3.91
N GLN A 109 -8.40 6.56 2.78
CA GLN A 109 -8.24 5.34 1.96
C GLN A 109 -6.78 5.20 1.49
N PRO A 110 -5.88 4.60 2.31
CA PRO A 110 -4.45 4.50 2.00
C PRO A 110 -4.16 3.70 0.72
N GLU A 111 -4.77 2.52 0.55
CA GLU A 111 -4.53 1.63 -0.61
C GLU A 111 -5.06 2.23 -1.92
N GLU A 112 -6.24 2.84 -1.91
CA GLU A 112 -6.77 3.51 -3.11
C GLU A 112 -5.88 4.70 -3.51
N THR A 113 -5.47 5.52 -2.53
CA THR A 113 -4.64 6.71 -2.78
C THR A 113 -3.18 6.37 -3.10
N LYS A 114 -2.69 5.22 -2.66
CA LYS A 114 -1.39 4.65 -3.02
C LYS A 114 -1.44 3.11 -2.91
N PRO A 115 -1.65 2.39 -4.03
CA PRO A 115 -1.59 0.94 -4.03
C PRO A 115 -0.26 0.39 -3.53
N GLY A 116 -0.32 -0.74 -2.80
CA GLY A 116 0.84 -1.41 -2.23
C GLY A 116 1.52 -0.58 -1.14
N THR A 117 0.73 0.12 -0.33
CA THR A 117 1.24 0.88 0.82
C THR A 117 1.29 -0.02 2.06
N THR A 118 2.40 -0.04 2.79
CA THR A 118 2.44 -0.77 4.09
C THR A 118 1.86 0.06 5.24
N MET A 119 1.21 1.20 4.96
CA MET A 119 0.48 1.98 5.96
C MET A 119 -0.96 1.44 6.08
N PRO A 120 -1.35 0.87 7.23
CA PRO A 120 -2.69 0.31 7.41
C PRO A 120 -3.78 1.40 7.43
N ALA A 121 -5.01 1.00 7.09
CA ALA A 121 -6.21 1.83 7.16
C ALA A 121 -6.69 2.05 8.62
N ILE A 122 -5.85 2.71 9.45
CA ILE A 122 -6.11 2.95 10.88
C ILE A 122 -7.47 3.60 11.13
N ILE A 123 -7.88 4.53 10.26
CA ILE A 123 -9.17 5.24 10.35
C ILE A 123 -10.36 4.28 10.23
N ALA A 124 -10.26 3.22 9.41
CA ALA A 124 -11.34 2.25 9.24
C ALA A 124 -11.66 1.45 10.52
N GLY A 125 -10.75 1.46 11.52
CA GLY A 125 -10.98 0.89 12.85
C GLY A 125 -11.82 1.77 13.78
N LEU A 126 -12.12 3.02 13.41
CA LEU A 126 -13.00 3.92 14.17
C LEU A 126 -14.47 3.75 13.77
N PRO A 127 -15.44 4.08 14.65
CA PRO A 127 -16.85 4.12 14.29
C PRO A 127 -17.07 4.99 13.03
N PRO A 128 -17.85 4.56 12.02
CA PRO A 128 -17.97 5.29 10.75
C PRO A 128 -18.38 6.76 10.88
N ALA A 129 -19.16 7.11 11.90
CA ALA A 129 -19.54 8.50 12.20
C ALA A 129 -18.38 9.39 12.67
N GLU A 130 -17.32 8.82 13.25
CA GLU A 130 -16.16 9.55 13.78
C GLU A 130 -15.02 9.68 12.75
N GLN A 131 -15.03 8.86 11.70
CA GLN A 131 -13.96 8.81 10.69
C GLN A 131 -13.71 10.15 9.97
N PRO A 132 -14.73 10.90 9.48
CA PRO A 132 -14.49 12.17 8.80
C PRO A 132 -13.85 13.21 9.74
N ASP A 133 -14.32 13.26 10.98
CA ASP A 133 -13.82 14.14 12.04
C ASP A 133 -12.36 13.84 12.40
N ALA A 134 -12.01 12.55 12.52
CA ALA A 134 -10.65 12.10 12.78
C ALA A 134 -9.72 12.46 11.61
N VAL A 135 -10.14 12.22 10.37
CA VAL A 135 -9.40 12.57 9.15
C VAL A 135 -9.17 14.08 9.06
N ASN A 136 -10.19 14.90 9.33
CA ASN A 136 -10.08 16.35 9.30
C ASN A 136 -9.11 16.88 10.35
N ALA A 137 -9.22 16.42 11.60
CA ALA A 137 -8.33 16.83 12.69
C ALA A 137 -6.88 16.39 12.44
N LEU A 138 -6.65 15.13 12.02
CA LEU A 138 -5.32 14.64 11.65
C LEU A 138 -4.73 15.42 10.46
N THR A 139 -5.53 15.73 9.44
CA THR A 139 -5.10 16.55 8.29
C THR A 139 -4.70 17.96 8.74
N ALA A 140 -5.47 18.59 9.62
CA ALA A 140 -5.14 19.91 10.18
C ALA A 140 -3.83 19.87 10.97
N PHE A 141 -3.65 18.89 11.86
CA PHE A 141 -2.40 18.68 12.60
C PHE A 141 -1.21 18.48 11.65
N LEU A 142 -1.27 17.51 10.73
CA LEU A 142 -0.16 17.23 9.82
C LEU A 142 0.16 18.42 8.88
N THR A 143 -0.85 19.16 8.42
CA THR A 143 -0.67 20.36 7.58
C THR A 143 -0.04 21.51 8.37
N SER A 144 -0.26 21.59 9.69
CA SER A 144 0.39 22.56 10.58
C SER A 144 1.88 22.29 10.82
N LEU A 145 2.37 21.07 10.56
CA LEU A 145 3.78 20.69 10.65
C LEU A 145 4.58 21.25 9.46
N GLN A 146 4.64 22.58 9.34
CA GLN A 146 5.42 23.31 8.34
C GLN A 146 6.80 23.67 8.90
N GLN A 147 7.81 23.57 8.03
CA GLN A 147 9.17 24.06 8.22
C GLN A 147 9.72 24.56 6.88
N PRO A 148 10.71 25.47 6.86
CA PRO A 148 11.42 25.80 5.64
C PRO A 148 12.12 24.56 5.05
N PHE A 149 12.30 24.54 3.73
CA PHE A 149 13.17 23.56 3.09
C PHE A 149 14.64 23.82 3.47
N PRO A 150 15.49 22.79 3.59
CA PRO A 150 16.90 22.96 3.94
C PRO A 150 17.63 23.74 2.84
N GLU A 151 18.54 24.64 3.22
CA GLU A 151 19.33 25.40 2.25
C GLU A 151 20.35 24.51 1.54
N LEU A 152 20.19 24.31 0.23
CA LEU A 152 21.19 23.64 -0.61
C LEU A 152 22.27 24.64 -1.02
N LYS A 153 23.48 24.47 -0.47
CA LYS A 153 24.59 25.39 -0.73
C LYS A 153 25.20 25.15 -2.10
N ALA A 154 25.30 26.21 -2.90
CA ALA A 154 26.06 26.20 -4.13
C ALA A 154 27.56 25.99 -3.85
N SER A 155 28.24 25.33 -4.78
CA SER A 155 29.71 25.25 -4.84
C SER A 155 30.19 25.68 -6.23
N GLY A 156 31.50 25.90 -6.39
CA GLY A 156 32.06 26.28 -7.69
C GLY A 156 31.87 25.22 -8.79
N ALA A 157 31.62 23.95 -8.43
CA ALA A 157 31.36 22.86 -9.37
C ALA A 157 29.86 22.53 -9.51
N LEU A 158 29.02 22.88 -8.52
CA LEU A 158 27.59 22.60 -8.49
C LEU A 158 26.82 23.88 -8.16
N PRO A 159 26.34 24.64 -9.16
CA PRO A 159 25.54 25.83 -8.93
C PRO A 159 24.15 25.44 -8.40
N VAL A 160 23.65 26.20 -7.43
CA VAL A 160 22.26 26.14 -6.97
C VAL A 160 21.63 27.52 -7.21
N PRO A 161 20.99 27.75 -8.37
CA PRO A 161 20.32 29.02 -8.64
C PRO A 161 19.20 29.30 -7.64
N ALA A 162 18.93 30.58 -7.36
CA ALA A 162 17.73 30.97 -6.63
C ALA A 162 16.48 30.40 -7.33
N GLU A 163 15.59 29.75 -6.55
CA GLU A 163 14.38 29.08 -7.06
C GLU A 163 14.63 28.01 -8.13
N PHE A 164 15.75 27.26 -8.05
CA PHE A 164 16.09 26.19 -9.00
C PHE A 164 14.93 25.20 -9.23
N TRP A 165 14.17 24.86 -8.18
CA TRP A 165 12.98 23.99 -8.24
C TRP A 165 11.85 24.49 -9.17
N ALA A 166 11.83 25.78 -9.51
CA ALA A 166 10.86 26.39 -10.42
C ALA A 166 11.36 26.46 -11.88
N LYS A 167 12.64 26.11 -12.11
CA LYS A 167 13.38 26.34 -13.37
C LYS A 167 13.84 25.05 -14.04
N GLY A 168 13.35 23.89 -13.58
CA GLY A 168 13.73 22.59 -14.11
C GLY A 168 13.33 22.38 -15.57
N ASP A 169 14.27 21.86 -16.36
CA ASP A 169 14.08 21.42 -17.74
C ASP A 169 13.46 20.01 -17.73
N ALA A 170 12.19 19.92 -18.09
CA ALA A 170 11.47 18.65 -18.16
C ALA A 170 11.93 17.74 -19.31
N ASP A 171 12.57 18.26 -20.36
CA ASP A 171 13.07 17.45 -21.48
C ASP A 171 14.43 16.83 -21.12
N HIS A 172 15.24 17.55 -20.33
CA HIS A 172 16.39 16.96 -19.65
C HIS A 172 15.97 15.97 -18.55
N GLY A 173 14.97 16.33 -17.74
CA GLY A 173 14.39 15.48 -16.70
C GLY A 173 13.85 14.15 -17.23
N ARG A 174 13.23 14.15 -18.43
CA ARG A 174 12.82 12.93 -19.14
C ARG A 174 14.02 12.03 -19.43
N LYS A 175 15.14 12.57 -19.91
CA LYS A 175 16.36 11.78 -20.16
C LYS A 175 16.94 11.21 -18.88
N LEU A 176 17.11 12.05 -17.86
CA LEU A 176 17.63 11.64 -16.55
C LEU A 176 16.82 10.48 -15.96
N PHE A 177 15.50 10.60 -15.91
CA PHE A 177 14.62 9.54 -15.39
C PHE A 177 14.88 8.16 -16.03
N HIS A 178 15.09 8.13 -17.34
CA HIS A 178 15.32 6.89 -18.08
C HIS A 178 16.78 6.41 -18.10
N GLN A 179 17.73 7.18 -17.53
CA GLN A 179 19.17 6.91 -17.62
C GLN A 179 19.87 6.72 -16.26
N VAL A 180 19.42 7.39 -15.20
CA VAL A 180 20.06 7.33 -13.86
C VAL A 180 19.60 6.14 -13.00
N GLY A 181 18.88 5.18 -13.58
CA GLY A 181 18.41 3.97 -12.90
C GLY A 181 17.04 4.06 -12.24
N CYS A 182 16.28 5.17 -12.39
CA CYS A 182 14.89 5.20 -11.90
C CYS A 182 14.05 4.09 -12.54
N VAL A 183 14.27 3.82 -13.83
CA VAL A 183 13.53 2.81 -14.61
C VAL A 183 13.78 1.36 -14.17
N SER A 184 14.82 1.11 -13.38
CA SER A 184 15.09 -0.19 -12.76
C SER A 184 14.09 -0.54 -11.64
N CYS A 185 13.28 0.42 -11.19
CA CYS A 185 12.26 0.24 -10.15
C CYS A 185 10.91 0.88 -10.51
N HIS A 186 10.89 1.89 -11.38
CA HIS A 186 9.69 2.59 -11.82
C HIS A 186 9.46 2.40 -13.31
N GLU A 187 8.22 2.24 -13.75
CA GLU A 187 7.97 2.01 -15.18
C GLU A 187 8.47 3.19 -16.04
N PRO A 188 9.12 2.91 -17.19
CA PRO A 188 9.47 3.94 -18.17
C PRO A 188 8.20 4.53 -18.80
N GLU A 189 8.34 5.68 -19.44
CA GLU A 189 7.30 6.20 -20.33
C GLU A 189 7.18 5.29 -21.56
N ALA A 190 5.94 4.97 -21.97
CA ALA A 190 5.68 3.96 -23.00
C ALA A 190 6.25 4.31 -24.39
N ASP A 191 6.57 5.59 -24.64
CA ASP A 191 7.18 6.11 -25.86
C ASP A 191 8.68 6.46 -25.69
N TYR A 192 9.31 6.04 -24.59
CA TYR A 192 10.76 6.20 -24.39
C TYR A 192 11.49 4.91 -24.78
N GLU A 193 12.21 4.94 -25.90
CA GLU A 193 13.20 3.90 -26.23
C GLU A 193 14.35 3.97 -25.22
N VAL A 194 14.26 3.15 -24.16
CA VAL A 194 15.38 2.94 -23.25
C VAL A 194 16.53 2.28 -24.01
N VAL A 195 17.76 2.73 -23.76
CA VAL A 195 18.94 2.06 -24.31
C VAL A 195 18.96 0.65 -23.75
N GLN A 196 18.66 -0.33 -24.60
CA GLN A 196 18.72 -1.74 -24.24
C GLN A 196 20.15 -2.05 -23.81
N VAL A 197 20.34 -2.29 -22.51
CA VAL A 197 21.59 -2.86 -22.01
C VAL A 197 21.71 -4.22 -22.69
N LYS A 198 22.76 -4.41 -23.48
CA LYS A 198 23.00 -5.69 -24.15
C LYS A 198 22.93 -6.78 -23.08
N GLN A 199 22.01 -7.71 -23.24
CA GLN A 199 21.82 -8.83 -22.33
C GLN A 199 23.18 -9.50 -22.09
N SER A 200 23.50 -9.79 -20.83
CA SER A 200 24.73 -10.52 -20.55
C SER A 200 24.57 -11.95 -21.07
N PRO A 201 25.67 -12.67 -21.39
CA PRO A 201 25.58 -14.10 -21.72
C PRO A 201 24.93 -14.94 -20.60
N LEU A 202 24.91 -14.42 -19.37
CA LEU A 202 24.17 -15.01 -18.26
C LEU A 202 22.66 -14.73 -18.37
N ASP A 203 22.23 -13.51 -18.72
CA ASP A 203 20.82 -13.21 -18.96
C ASP A 203 20.25 -14.03 -20.13
N GLU A 204 21.01 -14.14 -21.23
CA GLU A 204 20.66 -14.97 -22.39
C GLU A 204 20.53 -16.44 -21.98
N LEU A 205 21.46 -16.98 -21.19
CA LEU A 205 21.39 -18.35 -20.67
C LEU A 205 20.17 -18.55 -19.76
N LEU A 206 19.93 -17.64 -18.82
CA LEU A 206 18.81 -17.73 -17.86
C LEU A 206 17.44 -17.63 -18.54
N GLU A 207 17.33 -16.97 -19.71
CA GLU A 207 16.12 -16.97 -20.55
C GLU A 207 15.89 -18.28 -21.32
N THR A 208 16.92 -19.12 -21.48
CA THR A 208 16.82 -20.40 -22.21
C THR A 208 16.56 -21.63 -21.33
N LEU A 209 16.66 -21.50 -20.00
CA LEU A 209 16.49 -22.60 -19.05
C LEU A 209 15.05 -22.72 -18.59
N GLU A 210 14.53 -23.95 -18.55
CA GLU A 210 13.19 -24.22 -18.02
C GLU A 210 13.16 -24.10 -16.46
N PRO A 211 11.98 -23.91 -15.83
CA PRO A 211 11.89 -23.64 -14.39
C PRO A 211 12.47 -24.74 -13.48
N ASP A 212 12.46 -26.00 -13.93
CA ASP A 212 13.05 -27.15 -13.24
C ASP A 212 14.57 -27.21 -13.42
N GLU A 213 15.09 -26.91 -14.61
CA GLU A 213 16.54 -26.75 -14.84
C GLU A 213 17.12 -25.61 -14.00
N LEU A 214 16.42 -24.47 -13.91
CA LEU A 214 16.79 -23.36 -13.03
C LEU A 214 16.82 -23.77 -11.55
N ALA A 215 15.92 -24.66 -11.12
CA ALA A 215 15.88 -25.17 -9.75
C ALA A 215 17.01 -26.18 -9.47
N GLU A 216 17.31 -27.09 -10.41
CA GLU A 216 18.42 -28.05 -10.29
C GLU A 216 19.78 -27.34 -10.25
N LEU A 217 19.96 -26.28 -11.06
CA LEU A 217 21.18 -25.48 -11.08
C LEU A 217 21.27 -24.45 -9.93
N GLY A 218 20.22 -24.28 -9.12
CA GLY A 218 20.16 -23.27 -8.06
C GLY A 218 20.16 -21.82 -8.58
N LEU A 219 19.68 -21.61 -9.81
CA LEU A 219 19.68 -20.32 -10.53
C LEU A 219 18.31 -19.61 -10.52
N THR A 220 17.27 -20.20 -9.94
CA THR A 220 15.90 -19.64 -9.87
C THR A 220 15.88 -18.18 -9.39
N SER A 221 16.64 -17.84 -8.35
CA SER A 221 16.71 -16.47 -7.81
C SER A 221 17.48 -15.50 -8.71
N ALA A 222 18.37 -16.00 -9.58
CA ALA A 222 19.18 -15.22 -10.51
C ALA A 222 18.44 -14.91 -11.83
N ALA A 223 17.64 -15.86 -12.34
CA ALA A 223 16.76 -15.65 -13.49
C ALA A 223 15.65 -14.61 -13.22
N ARG A 224 15.34 -14.33 -11.95
CA ARG A 224 14.18 -13.53 -11.57
C ARG A 224 14.38 -12.03 -11.82
N ARG A 225 13.79 -11.55 -12.93
CA ARG A 225 13.49 -10.11 -13.09
C ARG A 225 12.39 -9.69 -12.13
N VAL A 226 12.61 -8.59 -11.42
CA VAL A 226 11.55 -7.89 -10.68
C VAL A 226 11.03 -6.78 -11.56
N ALA A 227 9.74 -6.83 -11.90
CA ALA A 227 9.10 -5.79 -12.68
C ALA A 227 9.22 -4.43 -11.97
N SER A 228 9.46 -3.39 -12.75
CA SER A 228 9.30 -2.02 -12.29
C SER A 228 7.81 -1.74 -12.03
N VAL A 229 7.51 -0.76 -11.17
CA VAL A 229 6.12 -0.44 -10.77
C VAL A 229 5.65 0.89 -11.37
N PRO A 230 4.36 1.02 -11.72
CA PRO A 230 3.80 2.29 -12.17
C PRO A 230 4.04 3.40 -11.14
N LEU A 231 4.42 4.58 -11.60
CA LEU A 231 4.50 5.76 -10.73
C LEU A 231 3.12 6.41 -10.60
N PRO A 232 2.59 6.59 -9.37
CA PRO A 232 1.34 7.32 -9.16
C PRO A 232 1.50 8.81 -9.49
N ASN A 233 0.38 9.51 -9.65
CA ASN A 233 0.37 10.96 -9.88
C ASN A 233 1.12 11.72 -8.77
N THR A 234 2.30 12.22 -9.11
CA THR A 234 3.18 12.99 -8.21
C THR A 234 2.70 14.44 -8.07
N ALA A 235 2.04 14.99 -9.08
CA ALA A 235 1.56 16.38 -9.10
C ALA A 235 0.39 16.63 -8.13
N GLU A 236 -0.43 15.61 -7.84
CA GLU A 236 -1.44 15.65 -6.77
C GLU A 236 -0.83 15.66 -5.36
N LYS A 237 0.32 15.00 -5.21
CA LYS A 237 0.95 14.74 -3.91
C LYS A 237 1.94 15.83 -3.51
N TYR A 238 2.74 16.31 -4.46
CA TYR A 238 3.88 17.18 -4.23
C TYR A 238 3.78 18.50 -5.03
N SER A 239 4.15 19.59 -4.37
CA SER A 239 4.52 20.83 -5.06
C SER A 239 5.84 20.63 -5.85
N ALA A 240 6.18 21.57 -6.74
CA ALA A 240 7.45 21.51 -7.48
C ALA A 240 8.65 21.42 -6.53
N ILE A 241 8.74 22.36 -5.58
CA ILE A 241 9.77 22.37 -4.54
C ILE A 241 9.79 21.07 -3.72
N ALA A 242 8.64 20.59 -3.25
CA ALA A 242 8.60 19.38 -2.43
C ALA A 242 9.05 18.12 -3.19
N LEU A 243 8.73 18.00 -4.48
CA LEU A 243 9.19 16.90 -5.30
C LEU A 243 10.69 16.99 -5.57
N THR A 244 11.20 18.18 -5.92
CA THR A 244 12.64 18.42 -6.11
C THR A 244 13.46 18.02 -4.89
N TYR A 245 13.09 18.48 -3.68
CA TYR A 245 13.80 18.13 -2.45
C TYR A 245 13.67 16.64 -2.09
N PHE A 246 12.54 16.00 -2.40
CA PHE A 246 12.39 14.55 -2.20
C PHE A 246 13.23 13.72 -3.19
N LEU A 247 13.39 14.16 -4.44
CA LEU A 247 14.23 13.48 -5.43
C LEU A 247 15.72 13.70 -5.18
N PHE A 248 16.10 14.85 -4.62
CA PHE A 248 17.47 15.16 -4.21
C PHE A 248 17.93 14.23 -3.07
N ASP A 249 17.16 14.10 -1.99
CA ASP A 249 17.43 13.12 -0.92
C ASP A 249 16.16 12.38 -0.45
N PRO A 250 15.86 11.22 -1.06
CA PRO A 250 14.71 10.39 -0.67
C PRO A 250 14.87 9.78 0.73
N ILE A 251 16.11 9.50 1.16
CA ILE A 251 16.43 8.76 2.39
C ILE A 251 16.24 9.67 3.59
N ALA A 252 16.60 10.96 3.51
CA ALA A 252 16.31 11.94 4.55
C ALA A 252 14.81 12.04 4.90
N VAL A 253 13.92 11.75 3.95
CA VAL A 253 12.46 11.74 4.18
C VAL A 253 11.93 10.35 4.56
N ARG A 254 12.52 9.28 4.00
CA ARG A 254 12.08 7.89 4.20
C ARG A 254 13.29 6.96 4.43
N PRO A 255 13.89 6.95 5.63
CA PRO A 255 15.08 6.14 5.91
C PRO A 255 14.90 4.62 5.69
N ALA A 256 13.66 4.13 5.81
CA ALA A 256 13.29 2.72 5.61
C ALA A 256 12.61 2.43 4.24
N ALA A 257 12.69 3.35 3.27
CA ALA A 257 12.23 3.11 1.90
C ALA A 257 13.34 2.48 1.03
N ARG A 258 12.93 1.83 -0.06
CA ARG A 258 13.85 1.16 -1.01
C ARG A 258 14.45 2.10 -2.05
N MET A 259 13.96 3.33 -2.19
CA MET A 259 14.48 4.31 -3.14
C MET A 259 15.80 4.89 -2.60
N PRO A 260 16.94 4.65 -3.25
CA PRO A 260 18.23 5.13 -2.77
C PRO A 260 18.43 6.62 -3.12
N HIS A 261 19.50 7.21 -2.61
CA HIS A 261 20.02 8.47 -3.12
C HIS A 261 20.60 8.24 -4.53
N LEU A 262 20.03 8.88 -5.55
CA LEU A 262 20.37 8.65 -6.96
C LEU A 262 21.56 9.50 -7.47
N GLY A 263 22.18 10.32 -6.62
CA GLY A 263 23.33 11.14 -7.00
C GLY A 263 23.00 12.41 -7.78
N LEU A 264 21.72 12.75 -7.93
CA LEU A 264 21.25 13.95 -8.62
C LEU A 264 21.74 15.22 -7.91
N SER A 265 22.23 16.20 -8.69
CA SER A 265 22.37 17.57 -8.20
C SER A 265 21.00 18.23 -7.96
N ALA A 266 21.01 19.37 -7.27
CA ALA A 266 19.80 20.15 -7.01
C ALA A 266 19.04 20.53 -8.30
N VAL A 267 19.76 20.84 -9.38
CA VAL A 267 19.18 21.21 -10.69
C VAL A 267 18.62 19.98 -11.39
N GLU A 268 19.37 18.87 -11.45
CA GLU A 268 18.88 17.62 -12.07
C GLU A 268 17.64 17.06 -11.34
N ALA A 269 17.58 17.19 -10.01
CA ALA A 269 16.40 16.86 -9.23
C ALA A 269 15.20 17.79 -9.55
N ALA A 270 15.44 19.05 -9.92
CA ALA A 270 14.40 19.96 -10.41
C ALA A 270 13.95 19.62 -11.83
N ASP A 271 14.86 19.21 -12.71
CA ASP A 271 14.58 18.76 -14.07
C ASP A 271 13.66 17.52 -14.04
N VAL A 272 14.02 16.49 -13.26
CA VAL A 272 13.18 15.28 -13.09
C VAL A 272 11.84 15.62 -12.43
N ALA A 273 11.81 16.53 -11.45
CA ALA A 273 10.55 16.99 -10.85
C ALA A 273 9.65 17.74 -11.86
N ALA A 274 10.23 18.54 -12.77
CA ALA A 274 9.52 19.22 -13.83
C ALA A 274 8.96 18.23 -14.86
N TYR A 275 9.73 17.20 -15.22
CA TYR A 275 9.29 16.10 -16.08
C TYR A 275 8.09 15.35 -15.50
N LEU A 276 8.23 14.78 -14.29
CA LEU A 276 7.16 13.99 -13.66
C LEU A 276 5.88 14.80 -13.52
N ARG A 277 5.97 16.07 -13.11
CA ARG A 277 4.80 16.96 -12.99
C ARG A 277 4.26 17.42 -14.34
N ARG A 278 5.02 17.38 -15.43
CA ARG A 278 4.52 17.62 -16.80
C ARG A 278 3.73 16.40 -17.28
N ARG A 279 4.29 15.19 -17.15
CA ARG A 279 3.64 13.90 -17.45
C ARG A 279 2.29 13.79 -16.74
N ASP A 280 2.29 14.03 -15.42
CA ASP A 280 1.10 13.86 -14.58
C ASP A 280 0.01 14.92 -14.81
N ARG A 281 0.35 16.08 -15.39
CA ARG A 281 -0.64 17.12 -15.74
C ARG A 281 -1.58 16.71 -16.88
N GLY A 282 -1.17 15.78 -17.74
CA GLY A 282 -2.03 15.21 -18.79
C GLY A 282 -3.14 14.30 -18.25
N ALA A 283 -2.99 13.80 -17.01
CA ALA A 283 -3.91 12.85 -16.37
C ALA A 283 -4.81 13.50 -15.30
N ARG A 284 -5.13 14.80 -15.45
CA ARG A 284 -5.89 15.54 -14.44
C ARG A 284 -7.35 15.07 -14.35
N VAL A 285 -7.61 14.20 -13.37
CA VAL A 285 -8.95 14.07 -12.79
C VAL A 285 -9.27 15.39 -12.08
N GLU A 286 -10.49 15.91 -12.26
CA GLU A 286 -10.98 17.02 -11.46
C GLU A 286 -11.09 16.53 -10.01
N SER A 287 -10.25 17.08 -9.11
CA SER A 287 -10.42 16.81 -7.69
C SER A 287 -11.83 17.27 -7.32
N PRO A 288 -12.70 16.40 -6.75
CA PRO A 288 -13.92 16.87 -6.13
C PRO A 288 -13.50 17.91 -5.07
N ASP A 289 -14.33 18.95 -4.97
CA ASP A 289 -14.04 20.21 -4.29
C ASP A 289 -13.08 20.01 -3.12
N SER A 290 -11.89 20.61 -3.23
CA SER A 290 -10.91 20.61 -2.16
C SER A 290 -11.54 21.39 -1.02
N GLY A 291 -12.27 20.65 -0.17
CA GLY A 291 -12.97 21.15 1.00
C GLY A 291 -11.96 21.93 1.82
N THR A 292 -11.93 23.23 1.56
CA THR A 292 -11.08 24.14 2.30
C THR A 292 -11.50 23.98 3.75
N VAL A 293 -10.55 24.09 4.67
CA VAL A 293 -10.88 24.21 6.09
C VAL A 293 -11.49 25.61 6.24
N THR A 294 -12.76 25.73 5.83
CA THR A 294 -13.52 26.97 5.68
C THR A 294 -13.77 27.62 7.03
N ASP A 295 -13.82 26.81 8.08
CA ASP A 295 -13.81 27.27 9.45
C ASP A 295 -12.38 27.36 10.01
N LEU A 296 -11.71 28.47 9.71
CA LEU A 296 -10.45 28.84 10.36
C LEU A 296 -10.63 29.18 11.85
N SER A 297 -11.86 29.39 12.34
CA SER A 297 -12.10 29.73 13.76
C SER A 297 -11.88 28.54 14.69
N ASN A 298 -12.01 27.31 14.19
CA ASN A 298 -11.75 26.06 14.92
C ASN A 298 -10.39 25.42 14.54
N ARG A 299 -9.48 26.15 13.89
CA ARG A 299 -8.23 25.54 13.39
C ARG A 299 -7.33 24.99 14.50
N ASP A 300 -7.19 25.72 15.59
CA ASP A 300 -6.23 25.36 16.65
C ASP A 300 -6.75 24.21 17.53
N GLU A 301 -8.06 24.12 17.75
CA GLU A 301 -8.70 22.96 18.38
C GLU A 301 -8.66 21.72 17.47
N LEU A 302 -8.87 21.86 16.15
CA LEU A 302 -8.65 20.77 15.20
C LEU A 302 -7.20 20.26 15.20
N ILE A 303 -6.21 21.15 15.28
CA ILE A 303 -4.79 20.78 15.42
C ILE A 303 -4.54 20.03 16.74
N ALA A 304 -5.12 20.49 17.85
CA ALA A 304 -4.99 19.84 19.15
C ALA A 304 -5.65 18.44 19.18
N LYS A 305 -6.88 18.31 18.65
CA LYS A 305 -7.60 17.04 18.44
C LYS A 305 -6.79 16.11 17.55
N GLY A 306 -6.22 16.61 16.46
CA GLY A 306 -5.38 15.85 15.53
C GLY A 306 -4.11 15.32 16.19
N ARG A 307 -3.40 16.13 16.98
CA ARG A 307 -2.21 15.71 17.73
C ARG A 307 -2.53 14.64 18.78
N SER A 308 -3.68 14.76 19.44
CA SER A 308 -4.19 13.75 20.38
C SER A 308 -4.47 12.42 19.68
N LEU A 309 -5.24 12.46 18.58
CA LEU A 309 -5.55 11.29 17.75
C LEU A 309 -4.30 10.63 17.16
N PHE A 310 -3.30 11.41 16.72
CA PHE A 310 -2.04 10.88 16.21
C PHE A 310 -1.30 10.01 17.25
N THR A 311 -1.47 10.32 18.53
CA THR A 311 -0.91 9.53 19.64
C THR A 311 -1.80 8.33 19.96
N SER A 312 -3.11 8.54 20.18
CA SER A 312 -4.03 7.48 20.65
C SER A 312 -4.25 6.38 19.60
N LEU A 313 -4.23 6.72 18.31
CA LEU A 313 -4.31 5.79 17.19
C LEU A 313 -2.97 5.10 16.87
N GLY A 314 -1.89 5.43 17.57
CA GLY A 314 -0.58 4.79 17.40
C GLY A 314 0.21 5.25 16.17
N CYS A 315 -0.15 6.37 15.52
CA CYS A 315 0.60 6.87 14.36
C CYS A 315 2.08 7.13 14.70
N ALA A 316 2.34 7.62 15.92
CA ALA A 316 3.68 7.84 16.47
C ALA A 316 4.54 6.57 16.64
N ASN A 317 3.95 5.37 16.61
CA ASN A 317 4.68 4.11 16.67
C ASN A 317 5.42 3.81 15.37
N CYS A 318 4.91 4.29 14.22
CA CYS A 318 5.57 4.18 12.93
C CYS A 318 6.26 5.48 12.50
N HIS A 319 5.63 6.63 12.75
CA HIS A 319 6.04 7.94 12.24
C HIS A 319 6.63 8.84 13.32
N ALA A 320 7.85 9.32 13.12
CA ALA A 320 8.45 10.33 14.02
C ALA A 320 7.85 11.73 13.74
N VAL A 321 7.41 12.38 14.83
CA VAL A 321 7.05 13.80 14.91
C VAL A 321 7.64 14.37 16.20
N ASP A 322 8.30 15.53 16.11
CA ASP A 322 8.94 16.17 17.27
C ASP A 322 7.93 16.50 18.36
N GLY A 323 8.29 16.16 19.61
CA GLY A 323 7.41 16.37 20.77
C GLY A 323 6.16 15.49 20.80
N VAL A 324 6.08 14.40 20.03
CA VAL A 324 4.99 13.40 20.11
C VAL A 324 5.57 12.02 20.44
N ALA A 325 5.13 11.45 21.57
CA ALA A 325 5.60 10.16 22.03
C ALA A 325 4.79 9.00 21.39
N PRO A 326 5.41 7.83 21.12
CA PRO A 326 4.69 6.61 20.76
C PRO A 326 3.75 6.14 21.86
N ARG A 327 2.70 5.41 21.47
CA ARG A 327 1.78 4.73 22.38
C ARG A 327 2.40 3.39 22.84
N THR A 328 2.25 3.04 24.12
CA THR A 328 2.99 1.92 24.75
C THR A 328 2.13 0.85 25.41
N ASP A 329 0.82 1.05 25.55
CA ASP A 329 -0.15 0.16 26.21
C ASP A 329 -0.66 -0.99 25.30
N TYR A 330 0.17 -1.44 24.37
CA TYR A 330 -0.12 -2.60 23.52
C TYR A 330 0.30 -3.93 24.20
N PRO A 331 -0.39 -5.06 23.93
CA PRO A 331 0.12 -6.37 24.31
C PRO A 331 1.43 -6.65 23.56
N THR A 332 2.38 -7.32 24.21
CA THR A 332 3.67 -7.68 23.59
C THR A 332 3.48 -8.68 22.45
N TYR A 333 4.45 -8.77 21.54
CA TYR A 333 4.39 -9.67 20.38
C TYR A 333 4.13 -11.12 20.78
N GLU A 334 4.77 -11.59 21.86
CA GLU A 334 4.69 -12.97 22.34
C GLU A 334 3.28 -13.29 22.86
N LYS A 335 2.58 -12.31 23.43
CA LYS A 335 1.16 -12.44 23.85
C LYS A 335 0.23 -12.53 22.65
N VAL A 336 0.47 -11.74 21.60
CA VAL A 336 -0.30 -11.83 20.35
C VAL A 336 -0.05 -13.17 19.66
N GLN A 337 1.22 -13.60 19.57
CA GLN A 337 1.61 -14.89 19.00
C GLN A 337 1.01 -16.07 19.77
N ALA A 338 0.94 -16.01 21.10
CA ALA A 338 0.29 -17.04 21.90
C ALA A 338 -1.22 -17.16 21.60
N ALA A 339 -1.91 -16.02 21.41
CA ALA A 339 -3.32 -15.98 21.05
C ALA A 339 -3.57 -16.50 19.61
N THR A 340 -2.75 -16.08 18.64
CA THR A 340 -2.88 -16.56 17.25
C THR A 340 -2.43 -18.02 17.10
N ALA A 341 -1.45 -18.49 17.87
CA ALA A 341 -1.07 -19.90 17.90
C ALA A 341 -2.12 -20.80 18.58
N ALA A 342 -3.10 -20.25 19.29
CA ALA A 342 -4.31 -20.97 19.68
C ALA A 342 -5.33 -21.03 18.52
N ALA A 343 -5.49 -19.94 17.76
CA ALA A 343 -6.35 -19.91 16.58
C ALA A 343 -5.84 -20.79 15.42
N CYS A 344 -4.52 -20.82 15.16
CA CYS A 344 -3.90 -21.68 14.14
C CYS A 344 -3.83 -23.16 14.54
N ARG A 345 -4.20 -23.51 15.79
CA ARG A 345 -4.42 -24.90 16.24
C ARG A 345 -5.92 -25.24 16.34
N GLY A 346 -6.76 -24.46 15.65
CA GLY A 346 -8.21 -24.63 15.52
C GLY A 346 -8.64 -25.32 14.22
N VAL A 347 -7.84 -26.26 13.71
CA VAL A 347 -8.22 -27.26 12.68
C VAL A 347 -7.79 -28.62 13.18
#